data_AF-A0A385PWA3-F1
#
_entry.id   AF-A0A385PWA3-F1
#
_cell.length_a   1.000
_cell.length_b   1.000
_cell.length_c   1.000
_cell.angle_alpha   90.00
_cell.angle_beta   90.00
_cell.angle_gamma   90.00
#
_symmetry.space_group_name_H-M   'P 1'
#
loop_
_entity.id
_entity.type
_entity.pdbx_description
1 polymer ?
#
loop_
_entity_poly.entity_id
_entity_poly.type
_entity_poly.pdbx_seq_one_letter_code
_entity_poly.pdbx_strand_id
1 'polypeptide(L)'
;MLTVNYYNDFFEIGQQKINFSFYELSLPDDDPVYTLKKVMEDLDFSGLLANCSDKGRTGYNPIMMYAVITYANMRGIRSIDRIVDLCERDIAFIWLTQGRKPKRDAFYEFKSKKLTSDILDDLNYQFMRRLQKEGFVTLKELFIDVTKIEANANRYTFVWRGSINYHLAGLLDSIDKLYSDYNSFLQDNGFGEKYELGNAQMFVIDGIDKVRDVIEKNRKRKITKHKKLSNNRIIEIDNCSPLEMLKLQKNLMAIADGEGIVFVNGKGKRKPKLQQLYEELEHCGQRLMSYKECFEIMGKDRNSYSKTDLEATFMRMKEDHMLNGQLKPAYNVQIAVENYFIVHSYVSNDRTDYNTLIPVLEKHKKAFGEVLEEVTADSGYCSEKNLLYLKENKIDSYIKLQDHEKRKTRAYSKDIGKYYNMKTTVFDDEQVYICHDDRELRHINTEKKEQNGYTQTYEVYGCSDCSGCEHKSKCLYKYNPDKDIDKNKVMKINEVWEELREKSHANIQSEKGILKRQIRSIQTEGHFGDIKENEDFRRFNYRTSDKVYKEFMLFAIGRNINKYHRFLYAKLKKFEGKLQEKTA
;
A
#
# COMPACT_ATOMS: atom_id res chain seq x y z
N MET A 1 15.65 -68.23 19.85
CA MET A 1 15.84 -67.02 20.66
C MET A 1 16.56 -66.00 19.82
N LEU A 2 15.93 -64.87 19.50
CA LEU A 2 16.55 -63.76 18.79
C LEU A 2 17.52 -63.06 19.76
N THR A 3 18.81 -63.35 19.63
CA THR A 3 19.90 -62.67 20.36
C THR A 3 20.41 -61.47 19.57
N VAL A 4 19.52 -60.55 19.21
CA VAL A 4 19.92 -59.24 18.68
C VAL A 4 19.36 -58.20 19.63
N ASN A 5 20.22 -57.71 20.51
CA ASN A 5 19.84 -56.73 21.51
C ASN A 5 19.93 -55.34 20.89
N TYR A 6 18.99 -55.02 20.00
CA TYR A 6 18.86 -53.71 19.34
C TYR A 6 18.95 -52.54 20.33
N TYR A 7 18.53 -52.75 21.58
CA TYR A 7 18.65 -51.77 22.64
C TYR A 7 20.10 -51.47 23.00
N ASN A 8 20.95 -52.48 23.17
CA ASN A 8 22.37 -52.29 23.50
C ASN A 8 23.21 -51.89 22.27
N ASP A 9 22.79 -52.26 21.06
CA ASP A 9 23.43 -51.84 19.82
C ASP A 9 23.15 -50.35 19.49
N PHE A 10 21.99 -49.83 19.92
CA PHE A 10 21.61 -48.43 19.71
C PHE A 10 21.94 -47.54 20.90
N PHE A 11 21.65 -48.00 22.12
CA PHE A 11 21.98 -47.34 23.39
C PHE A 11 23.22 -48.01 23.99
N GLU A 12 24.40 -47.64 23.49
CA GLU A 12 25.66 -47.99 24.16
C GLU A 12 25.68 -47.32 25.55
N ILE A 13 25.25 -48.03 26.59
CA ILE A 13 25.25 -47.51 27.96
C ILE A 13 26.70 -47.26 28.38
N GLY A 14 27.07 -45.98 28.49
CA GLY A 14 28.28 -45.56 29.22
C GLY A 14 29.54 -45.29 28.41
N GLN A 15 29.51 -45.29 27.07
CA GLN A 15 30.69 -44.94 26.26
C GLN A 15 30.45 -43.64 25.46
N GLN A 16 31.18 -42.56 25.79
CA GLN A 16 31.32 -41.41 24.89
C GLN A 16 32.26 -41.79 23.74
N LYS A 17 31.79 -42.57 22.77
CA LYS A 17 32.49 -42.66 21.49
C LYS A 17 32.31 -41.33 20.77
N ILE A 18 33.41 -40.66 20.44
CA ILE A 18 33.41 -39.70 19.34
C ILE A 18 33.10 -40.53 18.10
N ASN A 19 31.89 -40.43 17.59
CA ASN A 19 31.48 -41.13 16.38
C ASN A 19 32.23 -40.47 15.20
N PHE A 20 33.40 -41.03 14.85
CA PHE A 20 34.31 -40.49 13.83
C PHE A 20 33.81 -40.67 12.38
N SER A 21 32.52 -40.96 12.14
CA SER A 21 31.94 -40.81 10.79
C SER A 21 31.66 -39.34 10.45
N PHE A 22 32.63 -38.47 10.69
CA PHE A 22 32.61 -37.10 10.16
C PHE A 22 32.84 -37.09 8.63
N TYR A 23 33.39 -38.18 8.08
CA TYR A 23 33.66 -38.32 6.65
C TYR A 23 32.39 -38.46 5.79
N GLU A 24 31.23 -38.77 6.39
CA GLU A 24 29.94 -38.84 5.70
C GLU A 24 29.08 -37.58 5.87
N LEU A 25 29.55 -36.59 6.66
CA LEU A 25 28.86 -35.30 6.82
C LEU A 25 29.22 -34.37 5.65
N SER A 26 28.66 -34.65 4.48
CA SER A 26 28.74 -33.79 3.29
C SER A 26 27.36 -33.36 2.83
N LEU A 27 27.29 -32.19 2.19
CA LEU A 27 26.11 -31.80 1.43
C LEU A 27 26.18 -32.42 0.03
N PRO A 28 25.05 -32.68 -0.63
CA PRO A 28 25.04 -33.05 -2.05
C PRO A 28 25.78 -32.01 -2.91
N ASP A 29 26.45 -32.45 -3.97
CA ASP A 29 27.20 -31.55 -4.88
C ASP A 29 26.30 -30.50 -5.56
N ASP A 30 25.01 -30.79 -5.67
CA ASP A 30 23.98 -29.89 -6.17
C ASP A 30 23.20 -29.17 -5.05
N ASP A 31 23.72 -29.10 -3.81
CA ASP A 31 23.04 -28.36 -2.75
C ASP A 31 22.93 -26.85 -3.11
N PRO A 32 21.77 -26.21 -2.90
CA PRO A 32 21.56 -24.80 -3.19
C PRO A 32 22.54 -23.85 -2.49
N VAL A 33 23.16 -24.25 -1.37
CA VAL A 33 24.17 -23.43 -0.67
C VAL A 33 25.39 -23.14 -1.56
N TYR A 34 25.79 -24.10 -2.40
CA TYR A 34 26.89 -23.92 -3.34
C TYR A 34 26.52 -22.98 -4.47
N THR A 35 25.26 -23.03 -4.92
CA THR A 35 24.75 -22.06 -5.90
C THR A 35 24.75 -20.65 -5.32
N LEU A 36 24.28 -20.48 -4.08
CA LEU A 36 24.34 -19.19 -3.39
C LEU A 36 25.79 -18.68 -3.32
N LYS A 37 26.73 -19.51 -2.88
CA LYS A 37 28.14 -19.13 -2.77
C LYS A 37 28.70 -18.65 -4.11
N LYS A 38 28.44 -19.39 -5.20
CA LYS A 38 28.85 -19.03 -6.57
C LYS A 38 28.18 -17.76 -7.08
N VAL A 39 26.93 -17.49 -6.69
CA VAL A 39 26.26 -16.21 -7.00
C VAL A 39 26.96 -15.08 -6.26
N MET A 40 27.23 -15.26 -4.98
CA MET A 40 27.84 -14.24 -4.14
C MET A 40 29.29 -13.92 -4.53
N GLU A 41 30.06 -14.87 -5.07
CA GLU A 41 31.44 -14.63 -5.53
C GLU A 41 31.53 -13.56 -6.64
N ASP A 42 30.47 -13.36 -7.41
CA ASP A 42 30.42 -12.36 -8.50
C ASP A 42 29.80 -11.01 -8.07
N LEU A 43 29.34 -10.89 -6.82
CA LEU A 43 28.72 -9.66 -6.32
C LEU A 43 29.77 -8.72 -5.70
N ASP A 44 29.63 -7.43 -6.01
CA ASP A 44 30.34 -6.35 -5.34
C ASP A 44 29.61 -5.97 -4.04
N PHE A 45 30.28 -6.18 -2.90
CA PHE A 45 29.80 -5.83 -1.57
C PHE A 45 30.35 -4.49 -1.05
N SER A 46 31.03 -3.70 -1.87
CA SER A 46 31.61 -2.40 -1.48
C SER A 46 30.61 -1.50 -0.73
N GLY A 47 29.37 -1.38 -1.24
CA GLY A 47 28.29 -0.63 -0.59
C GLY A 47 27.88 -1.19 0.78
N LEU A 48 27.88 -2.51 0.96
CA LEU A 48 27.61 -3.16 2.24
C LEU A 48 28.75 -2.95 3.24
N LEU A 49 29.99 -3.01 2.77
CA LEU A 49 31.19 -2.86 3.58
C LEU A 49 31.40 -1.40 4.03
N ALA A 50 30.99 -0.42 3.22
CA ALA A 50 31.05 1.00 3.57
C ALA A 50 30.25 1.37 4.83
N ASN A 51 29.21 0.59 5.17
CA ASN A 51 28.42 0.77 6.39
C ASN A 51 29.03 0.10 7.64
N CYS A 52 30.25 -0.42 7.53
CA CYS A 52 30.95 -1.02 8.67
C CYS A 52 31.91 -0.03 9.31
N SER A 53 31.91 0.00 10.64
CA SER A 53 32.85 0.80 11.42
C SER A 53 34.11 -0.01 11.71
N ASP A 54 35.27 0.63 11.49
CA ASP A 54 36.58 0.11 11.90
C ASP A 54 36.88 0.38 13.39
N LYS A 55 35.98 1.09 14.09
CA LYS A 55 36.08 1.40 15.51
C LYS A 55 35.27 0.40 16.35
N GLY A 56 35.85 -0.06 17.46
CA GLY A 56 35.21 -0.96 18.43
C GLY A 56 35.56 -2.43 18.25
N ARG A 57 34.79 -3.32 18.87
CA ARG A 57 34.99 -4.78 18.75
C ARG A 57 34.68 -5.24 17.32
N THR A 58 35.56 -6.04 16.74
CA THR A 58 35.36 -6.63 15.41
C THR A 58 34.07 -7.48 15.39
N GLY A 59 33.06 -7.01 14.66
CA GLY A 59 31.80 -7.72 14.47
C GLY A 59 31.94 -8.93 13.54
N TYR A 60 30.82 -9.63 13.30
CA TYR A 60 30.77 -10.68 12.28
C TYR A 60 30.97 -10.10 10.87
N ASN A 61 31.54 -10.90 9.97
CA ASN A 61 31.74 -10.51 8.58
C ASN A 61 30.37 -10.19 7.93
N PRO A 62 30.17 -8.98 7.37
CA PRO A 62 28.90 -8.57 6.77
C PRO A 62 28.44 -9.46 5.60
N ILE A 63 29.37 -9.93 4.78
CA ILE A 63 29.10 -10.81 3.63
C ILE A 63 28.62 -12.17 4.14
N MET A 64 29.26 -12.71 5.18
CA MET A 64 28.82 -13.94 5.85
C MET A 64 27.40 -13.78 6.42
N MET A 65 27.11 -12.65 7.07
CA MET A 65 25.78 -12.37 7.61
C MET A 65 24.72 -12.28 6.50
N TYR A 66 25.05 -11.63 5.38
CA TYR A 66 24.19 -11.59 4.19
C TYR A 66 23.96 -13.00 3.62
N ALA A 67 25.01 -13.80 3.45
CA ALA A 67 24.92 -15.17 2.94
C ALA A 67 23.95 -16.02 3.76
N VAL A 68 24.10 -16.00 5.09
CA VAL A 68 23.26 -16.76 6.01
C VAL A 68 21.79 -16.33 5.93
N ILE A 69 21.52 -15.02 5.89
CA ILE A 69 20.15 -14.51 5.80
C ILE A 69 19.54 -14.85 4.44
N THR A 70 20.28 -14.70 3.34
CA THR A 70 19.81 -15.04 2.00
C THR A 70 19.53 -16.54 1.89
N TYR A 71 20.43 -17.40 2.40
CA TYR A 71 20.22 -18.84 2.44
C TYR A 71 19.00 -19.23 3.29
N ALA A 72 18.80 -18.57 4.43
CA ALA A 72 17.59 -18.77 5.22
C ALA A 72 16.32 -18.47 4.42
N ASN A 73 16.30 -17.36 3.66
CA ASN A 73 15.18 -17.02 2.80
C ASN A 73 15.00 -18.00 1.63
N MET A 74 16.09 -18.52 1.05
CA MET A 74 16.03 -19.64 0.09
C MET A 74 15.33 -20.87 0.70
N ARG A 75 15.49 -21.11 2.00
CA ARG A 75 14.85 -22.24 2.69
C ARG A 75 13.46 -21.89 3.26
N GLY A 76 12.92 -20.70 2.99
CA GLY A 76 11.63 -20.24 3.54
C GLY A 76 11.69 -19.83 5.03
N ILE A 77 12.88 -19.64 5.57
CA ILE A 77 13.11 -19.39 7.00
C ILE A 77 13.33 -17.90 7.24
N ARG A 78 12.35 -17.25 7.86
CA ARG A 78 12.37 -15.79 8.15
C ARG A 78 12.57 -15.44 9.62
N SER A 79 12.32 -16.39 10.52
CA SER A 79 12.49 -16.19 11.97
C SER A 79 13.98 -16.16 12.34
N ILE A 80 14.43 -15.06 12.94
CA ILE A 80 15.83 -14.91 13.37
C ILE A 80 16.22 -15.99 14.38
N ASP A 81 15.33 -16.33 15.32
CA ASP A 81 15.62 -17.35 16.33
C ASP A 81 15.85 -18.72 15.69
N ARG A 82 15.10 -19.03 14.62
CA ARG A 82 15.32 -20.25 13.83
C ARG A 82 16.63 -20.18 13.05
N ILE A 83 17.02 -19.02 12.51
CA ILE A 83 18.32 -18.85 11.85
C ILE A 83 19.47 -19.07 12.83
N VAL A 84 19.38 -18.55 14.07
CA VAL A 84 20.38 -18.78 15.11
C VAL A 84 20.52 -20.27 15.42
N ASP A 85 19.40 -20.98 15.60
CA ASP A 85 19.40 -22.43 15.85
C ASP A 85 20.04 -23.22 14.69
N LEU A 86 19.77 -22.82 13.45
CA LEU A 86 20.36 -23.46 12.26
C LEU A 86 21.87 -23.22 12.15
N CYS A 87 22.36 -22.04 12.51
CA CYS A 87 23.80 -21.78 12.61
C CYS A 87 24.53 -22.68 13.62
N GLU A 88 23.80 -23.33 14.53
CA GLU A 88 24.36 -24.27 15.51
C GLU A 88 24.21 -25.74 15.11
N ARG A 89 23.27 -26.07 14.19
CA ARG A 89 22.81 -27.45 13.96
C ARG A 89 22.79 -27.90 12.51
N ASP A 90 22.67 -26.99 11.55
CA ASP A 90 22.54 -27.32 10.14
C ASP A 90 23.88 -27.17 9.41
N ILE A 91 24.29 -28.20 8.68
CA ILE A 91 25.60 -28.29 8.05
C ILE A 91 25.83 -27.14 7.06
N ALA A 92 24.83 -26.75 6.27
CA ALA A 92 24.97 -25.67 5.30
C ALA A 92 25.14 -24.30 5.99
N PHE A 93 24.40 -24.07 7.08
CA PHE A 93 24.55 -22.86 7.88
C PHE A 93 25.88 -22.80 8.61
N ILE A 94 26.31 -23.92 9.22
CA ILE A 94 27.63 -24.05 9.87
C ILE A 94 28.75 -23.81 8.87
N TRP A 95 28.62 -24.32 7.64
CA TRP A 95 29.58 -24.09 6.56
C TRP A 95 29.65 -22.62 6.15
N LEU A 96 28.49 -21.96 5.95
CA LEU A 96 28.44 -20.53 5.64
C LEU A 96 29.03 -19.66 6.75
N THR A 97 28.82 -20.03 8.01
CA THR A 97 29.37 -19.28 9.16
C THR A 97 30.79 -19.66 9.53
N GLN A 98 31.40 -20.65 8.85
CA GLN A 98 32.70 -21.22 9.20
C GLN A 98 32.75 -21.65 10.68
N GLY A 99 31.68 -22.28 11.16
CA GLY A 99 31.54 -22.74 12.55
C GLY A 99 31.25 -21.63 13.58
N ARG A 100 31.20 -20.36 13.17
CA ARG A 100 30.81 -19.26 14.06
C ARG A 100 29.32 -19.34 14.40
N LYS A 101 28.95 -18.85 15.59
CA LYS A 101 27.58 -18.91 16.12
C LYS A 101 27.01 -17.51 16.39
N PRO A 102 26.67 -16.72 15.35
CA PRO A 102 26.08 -15.41 15.52
C PRO A 102 24.80 -15.49 16.36
N LYS A 103 24.67 -14.59 17.33
CA LYS A 103 23.49 -14.51 18.20
C LYS A 103 22.46 -13.54 17.61
N ARG A 104 21.26 -13.58 18.18
CA ARG A 104 20.08 -12.83 17.73
C ARG A 104 20.36 -11.34 17.48
N ASP A 105 21.06 -10.69 18.41
CA ASP A 105 21.37 -9.26 18.32
C ASP A 105 22.26 -8.91 17.13
N ALA A 106 23.20 -9.79 16.77
CA ALA A 106 24.06 -9.58 15.60
C ALA A 106 23.24 -9.55 14.30
N PHE A 107 22.23 -10.41 14.17
CA PHE A 107 21.33 -10.42 13.01
C PHE A 107 20.45 -9.16 12.96
N TYR A 108 19.86 -8.75 14.09
CA TYR A 108 19.05 -7.54 14.11
C TYR A 108 19.87 -6.28 13.87
N GLU A 109 21.06 -6.17 14.46
CA GLU A 109 21.97 -5.06 14.19
C GLU A 109 22.36 -5.00 12.71
N PHE A 110 22.72 -6.14 12.12
CA PHE A 110 23.04 -6.23 10.70
C PHE A 110 21.87 -5.77 9.81
N LYS A 111 20.66 -6.32 10.04
CA LYS A 111 19.46 -5.98 9.24
C LYS A 111 18.97 -4.54 9.44
N SER A 112 19.22 -3.95 10.61
CA SER A 112 18.73 -2.60 10.95
C SER A 112 19.70 -1.51 10.54
N LYS A 113 21.01 -1.70 10.76
CA LYS A 113 22.02 -0.65 10.59
C LYS A 113 22.88 -0.80 9.33
N LYS A 114 23.13 -2.03 8.86
CA LYS A 114 24.11 -2.30 7.79
C LYS A 114 23.44 -2.57 6.45
N LEU A 115 22.42 -3.43 6.45
CA LEU A 115 21.70 -3.86 5.25
C LEU A 115 20.53 -2.91 4.96
N THR A 116 20.79 -1.84 4.20
CA THR A 116 19.76 -0.88 3.77
C THR A 116 18.97 -1.42 2.57
N SER A 117 17.83 -0.80 2.31
CA SER A 117 16.98 -1.12 1.15
C SER A 117 17.71 -0.89 -0.18
N ASP A 118 18.51 0.17 -0.27
CA ASP A 118 19.32 0.47 -1.46
C ASP A 118 20.40 -0.59 -1.72
N ILE A 119 21.05 -1.10 -0.66
CA ILE A 119 22.04 -2.18 -0.80
C ILE A 119 21.39 -3.46 -1.29
N LEU A 120 20.18 -3.79 -0.80
CA LEU A 120 19.44 -4.96 -1.29
C LEU A 120 19.05 -4.83 -2.76
N ASP A 121 18.61 -3.64 -3.16
CA ASP A 121 18.31 -3.36 -4.56
C ASP A 121 19.54 -3.49 -5.43
N ASP A 122 20.66 -2.90 -5.03
CA ASP A 122 21.93 -2.96 -5.76
C ASP A 122 22.41 -4.41 -5.93
N LEU A 123 22.50 -5.19 -4.85
CA LEU A 123 22.90 -6.61 -4.90
C LEU A 123 21.94 -7.43 -5.79
N ASN A 124 20.64 -7.16 -5.73
CA ASN A 124 19.67 -7.81 -6.62
C ASN A 124 19.92 -7.42 -8.09
N TYR A 125 20.22 -6.17 -8.40
CA TYR A 125 20.47 -5.72 -9.77
C TYR A 125 21.77 -6.24 -10.35
N GLN A 126 22.82 -6.36 -9.53
CA GLN A 126 24.04 -7.07 -9.92
C GLN A 126 23.71 -8.51 -10.32
N PHE A 127 22.87 -9.20 -9.55
CA PHE A 127 22.40 -10.54 -9.91
C PHE A 127 21.54 -10.55 -11.18
N MET A 128 20.65 -9.58 -11.38
CA MET A 128 19.88 -9.46 -12.63
C MET A 128 20.78 -9.23 -13.85
N ARG A 129 21.85 -8.43 -13.73
CA ARG A 129 22.84 -8.24 -14.81
C ARG A 129 23.59 -9.53 -15.15
N ARG A 130 23.89 -10.36 -14.15
CA ARG A 130 24.42 -11.71 -14.38
C ARG A 130 23.43 -12.57 -15.14
N LEU A 131 22.16 -12.61 -14.73
CA LEU A 131 21.11 -13.35 -15.44
C LEU A 131 20.95 -12.86 -16.90
N GLN A 132 21.08 -11.56 -17.13
CA GLN A 132 21.05 -10.98 -18.47
C GLN A 132 22.23 -11.45 -19.32
N LYS A 133 23.45 -11.43 -18.77
CA LYS A 133 24.67 -11.93 -19.44
C LYS A 133 24.57 -13.42 -19.78
N GLU A 134 23.92 -14.21 -18.93
CA GLU A 134 23.68 -15.64 -19.13
C GLU A 134 22.47 -15.94 -20.03
N GLY A 135 21.72 -14.92 -20.46
CA GLY A 135 20.59 -15.06 -21.39
C GLY A 135 19.28 -15.52 -20.74
N PHE A 136 19.18 -15.50 -19.40
CA PHE A 136 17.93 -15.85 -18.70
C PHE A 136 16.89 -14.72 -18.73
N VAL A 137 17.32 -13.47 -18.82
CA VAL A 137 16.44 -12.29 -18.88
C VAL A 137 16.99 -11.30 -19.91
N THR A 138 16.11 -10.49 -20.49
CA THR A 138 16.49 -9.42 -21.42
C THR A 138 16.47 -8.05 -20.75
N LEU A 139 15.64 -7.90 -19.71
CA LEU A 139 15.28 -6.65 -19.03
C LEU A 139 14.49 -5.67 -19.92
N LYS A 140 13.98 -6.12 -21.06
CA LYS A 140 13.21 -5.30 -22.01
C LYS A 140 11.70 -5.44 -21.86
N GLU A 141 11.26 -6.48 -21.15
CA GLU A 141 9.85 -6.72 -20.87
C GLU A 141 9.62 -6.92 -19.38
N LEU A 142 8.53 -6.36 -18.86
CA LEU A 142 8.11 -6.58 -17.47
C LEU A 142 6.65 -7.01 -17.37
N PHE A 143 6.41 -8.08 -16.62
CA PHE A 143 5.09 -8.53 -16.19
C PHE A 143 4.84 -8.07 -14.75
N ILE A 144 3.88 -7.18 -14.57
CA ILE A 144 3.62 -6.52 -13.29
C ILE A 144 2.27 -6.96 -12.75
N ASP A 145 2.26 -7.29 -11.46
CA ASP A 145 1.06 -7.64 -10.73
C ASP A 145 1.24 -7.34 -9.24
N VAL A 146 0.15 -7.44 -8.49
CA VAL A 146 0.05 -7.03 -7.10
C VAL A 146 -0.60 -8.10 -6.23
N THR A 147 -0.13 -8.16 -4.98
CA THR A 147 -0.80 -8.90 -3.92
C THR A 147 -0.82 -8.11 -2.62
N LYS A 148 -1.82 -8.38 -1.79
CA LYS A 148 -1.92 -7.80 -0.45
C LYS A 148 -1.42 -8.82 0.57
N ILE A 149 -0.51 -8.40 1.44
CA ILE A 149 0.09 -9.21 2.50
C ILE A 149 -0.20 -8.54 3.85
N GLU A 150 -0.59 -9.33 4.85
CA GLU A 150 -0.97 -8.81 6.17
C GLU A 150 0.24 -8.18 6.89
N ALA A 151 0.04 -7.03 7.53
CA ALA A 151 1.07 -6.36 8.31
C ALA A 151 1.28 -7.05 9.67
N ASN A 152 2.41 -6.80 10.33
CA ASN A 152 2.59 -7.16 11.74
C ASN A 152 1.86 -6.19 12.67
N ALA A 153 0.54 -6.15 12.55
CA ALA A 153 -0.33 -5.21 13.25
C ALA A 153 -1.49 -5.92 13.95
N ASN A 154 -2.00 -5.31 15.02
CA ASN A 154 -3.23 -5.74 15.66
C ASN A 154 -4.43 -5.40 14.75
N ARG A 155 -5.28 -6.40 14.50
CA ARG A 155 -6.46 -6.32 13.63
C ARG A 155 -7.57 -5.43 14.19
N TYR A 156 -7.58 -5.16 15.51
CA TYR A 156 -8.68 -4.49 16.20
C TYR A 156 -8.40 -3.02 16.58
N THR A 157 -7.17 -2.54 16.41
CA THR A 157 -6.78 -1.19 16.84
C THR A 157 -6.58 -0.28 15.63
N PHE A 158 -7.66 0.36 15.20
CA PHE A 158 -7.71 1.16 13.97
C PHE A 158 -8.09 2.62 14.23
N VAL A 159 -7.60 3.49 13.34
CA VAL A 159 -7.98 4.90 13.28
C VAL A 159 -8.44 5.20 11.86
N TRP A 160 -9.60 5.84 11.73
CA TRP A 160 -10.24 6.19 10.46
C TRP A 160 -10.42 7.70 10.36
N ARG A 161 -9.99 8.30 9.25
CA ARG A 161 -10.16 9.74 8.99
C ARG A 161 -11.60 10.20 9.19
N GLY A 162 -12.56 9.48 8.61
CA GLY A 162 -13.98 9.81 8.74
C GLY A 162 -14.52 9.75 10.18
N SER A 163 -13.94 8.91 11.05
CA SER A 163 -14.30 8.85 12.47
C SER A 163 -13.65 10.00 13.25
N ILE A 164 -12.38 10.31 12.97
CA ILE A 164 -11.70 11.47 13.57
C ILE A 164 -12.43 12.76 13.18
N ASN A 165 -12.77 12.95 11.91
CA ASN A 165 -13.54 14.11 11.44
C ASN A 165 -14.89 14.25 12.17
N TYR A 166 -15.58 13.13 12.41
CA TYR A 166 -16.84 13.14 13.16
C TYR A 166 -16.65 13.57 14.62
N HIS A 167 -15.66 13.00 15.31
CA HIS A 167 -15.39 13.32 16.70
C HIS A 167 -14.74 14.69 16.90
N LEU A 168 -13.99 15.19 15.91
CA LEU A 168 -13.45 16.54 15.88
C LEU A 168 -14.59 17.57 15.80
N ALA A 169 -15.56 17.38 14.92
CA ALA A 169 -16.71 18.30 14.82
C ALA A 169 -17.42 18.47 16.17
N GLY A 170 -17.70 17.36 16.87
CA GLY A 170 -18.31 17.43 18.21
C GLY A 170 -17.39 18.00 19.30
N LEU A 171 -16.06 17.80 19.17
CA LEU A 171 -15.10 18.44 20.07
C LEU A 171 -15.10 19.97 19.88
N LEU A 172 -15.16 20.45 18.64
CA LEU A 172 -15.23 21.89 18.35
C LEU A 172 -16.52 22.51 18.88
N ASP A 173 -17.65 21.83 18.77
CA ASP A 173 -18.91 22.28 19.38
C ASP A 173 -18.78 22.37 20.92
N SER A 174 -18.01 21.47 21.54
CA SER A 174 -17.74 21.50 22.99
C SER A 174 -16.80 22.64 23.37
N ILE A 175 -15.78 22.92 22.55
CA ILE A 175 -14.84 24.03 22.74
C ILE A 175 -15.57 25.37 22.61
N ASP A 176 -16.50 25.50 21.67
CA ASP A 176 -17.29 26.72 21.46
C ASP A 176 -18.13 27.09 22.68
N LYS A 177 -18.82 26.08 23.22
CA LYS A 177 -19.53 26.20 24.48
C LYS A 177 -18.60 26.57 25.62
N LEU A 178 -17.43 25.94 25.70
CA LEU A 178 -16.45 26.20 26.75
C LEU A 178 -15.89 27.64 26.70
N TYR A 179 -15.70 28.20 25.50
CA TYR A 179 -15.28 29.59 25.32
C TYR A 179 -16.38 30.55 25.76
N SER A 180 -17.64 30.21 25.48
CA SER A 180 -18.80 30.96 25.98
C SER A 180 -18.89 30.94 27.50
N ASP A 181 -18.76 29.75 28.10
CA ASP A 181 -18.75 29.57 29.56
C ASP A 181 -17.57 30.30 30.23
N TYR A 182 -16.39 30.32 29.60
CA TYR A 182 -15.23 31.10 30.04
C TYR A 182 -15.53 32.60 30.02
N ASN A 183 -16.10 33.12 28.94
CA ASN A 183 -16.44 34.55 28.82
C ASN A 183 -17.50 34.96 29.84
N SER A 184 -18.55 34.16 30.02
CA SER A 184 -19.56 34.39 31.05
C SER A 184 -18.95 34.36 32.45
N PHE A 185 -18.05 33.41 32.73
CA PHE A 185 -17.34 33.34 34.01
C PHE A 185 -16.52 34.61 34.29
N LEU A 186 -15.81 35.14 33.29
CA LEU A 186 -15.06 36.39 33.44
C LEU A 186 -15.99 37.58 33.71
N GLN A 187 -17.13 37.64 33.01
CA GLN A 187 -18.10 38.72 33.14
C GLN A 187 -18.80 38.70 34.51
N ASP A 188 -19.31 37.54 34.92
CA ASP A 188 -20.07 37.35 36.16
C ASP A 188 -19.25 37.70 37.42
N ASN A 189 -17.92 37.57 37.34
CA ASN A 189 -17.01 37.85 38.45
C ASN A 189 -16.21 39.15 38.28
N GLY A 190 -16.42 39.91 37.19
CA GLY A 190 -15.67 41.14 36.90
C GLY A 190 -14.18 40.93 36.61
N PHE A 191 -13.76 39.68 36.32
CA PHE A 191 -12.34 39.36 36.07
C PHE A 191 -11.83 39.88 34.73
N GLY A 192 -12.71 40.11 33.75
CA GLY A 192 -12.33 40.67 32.46
C GLY A 192 -11.65 42.04 32.59
N GLU A 193 -12.24 42.95 33.37
CA GLU A 193 -11.67 44.27 33.64
C GLU A 193 -10.50 44.20 34.61
N LYS A 194 -10.65 43.43 35.71
CA LYS A 194 -9.63 43.33 36.78
C LYS A 194 -8.27 42.81 36.29
N TYR A 195 -8.27 41.88 35.34
CA TYR A 195 -7.07 41.25 34.81
C TYR A 195 -6.77 41.65 33.35
N GLU A 196 -7.46 42.67 32.82
CA GLU A 196 -7.31 43.15 31.42
C GLU A 196 -7.44 42.02 30.37
N LEU A 197 -8.40 41.11 30.60
CA LEU A 197 -8.65 39.94 29.76
C LEU A 197 -9.78 40.22 28.77
N GLY A 198 -9.49 40.10 27.48
CA GLY A 198 -10.51 40.11 26.43
C GLY A 198 -11.30 38.80 26.34
N ASN A 199 -12.46 38.87 25.67
CA ASN A 199 -13.28 37.69 25.39
C ASN A 199 -12.53 36.69 24.48
N ALA A 200 -12.62 35.41 24.83
CA ALA A 200 -12.18 34.31 24.00
C ALA A 200 -13.08 34.21 22.75
N GLN A 201 -12.46 34.07 21.58
CA GLN A 201 -13.14 33.84 20.31
C GLN A 201 -12.72 32.49 19.73
N MET A 202 -13.68 31.74 19.19
CA MET A 202 -13.43 30.44 18.60
C MET A 202 -12.55 30.57 17.34
N PHE A 203 -11.49 29.76 17.26
CA PHE A 203 -10.66 29.64 16.06
C PHE A 203 -11.38 28.91 14.93
N VAL A 204 -11.02 29.24 13.69
CA VAL A 204 -11.59 28.59 12.49
C VAL A 204 -10.70 27.42 12.06
N ILE A 205 -11.33 26.28 11.74
CA ILE A 205 -10.66 25.14 11.10
C ILE A 205 -11.23 24.95 9.70
N ASP A 206 -10.37 25.13 8.69
CA ASP A 206 -10.78 25.06 7.30
C ASP A 206 -11.35 23.69 6.92
N GLY A 207 -12.51 23.74 6.26
CA GLY A 207 -13.18 22.55 5.73
C GLY A 207 -14.07 21.81 6.73
N ILE A 208 -14.16 22.25 7.99
CA ILE A 208 -15.03 21.61 8.99
C ILE A 208 -16.52 21.76 8.65
N ASP A 209 -16.94 22.84 8.00
CA ASP A 209 -18.35 23.04 7.62
C ASP A 209 -18.84 22.00 6.62
N LYS A 210 -17.96 21.62 5.68
CA LYS A 210 -18.25 20.54 4.73
C LYS A 210 -18.37 19.20 5.45
N VAL A 211 -17.57 18.98 6.50
CA VAL A 211 -17.68 17.78 7.34
C VAL A 211 -19.00 17.78 8.10
N ARG A 212 -19.41 18.91 8.69
CA ARG A 212 -20.71 19.08 9.36
C ARG A 212 -21.88 18.77 8.41
N ASP A 213 -21.86 19.31 7.20
CA ASP A 213 -22.87 19.03 6.17
C ASP A 213 -22.95 17.53 5.80
N VAL A 214 -21.80 16.86 5.63
CA VAL A 214 -21.75 15.42 5.37
C VAL A 214 -22.30 14.60 6.55
N ILE A 215 -22.01 14.99 7.79
CA ILE A 215 -22.53 14.34 9.00
C ILE A 215 -24.06 14.44 9.04
N GLU A 216 -24.61 15.62 8.78
CA GLU A 216 -26.05 15.85 8.79
C GLU A 216 -26.77 15.09 7.67
N LYS A 217 -26.22 15.12 6.45
CA LYS A 217 -26.70 14.29 5.34
C LYS A 217 -26.66 12.80 5.69
N ASN A 218 -25.64 12.34 6.41
CA ASN A 218 -25.52 10.95 6.85
C ASN A 218 -26.55 10.57 7.93
N ARG A 219 -26.93 11.48 8.83
CA ARG A 219 -28.02 11.27 9.79
C ARG A 219 -29.34 11.02 9.07
N LYS A 220 -29.69 11.88 8.10
CA LYS A 220 -30.90 11.73 7.26
C LYS A 220 -30.88 10.44 6.44
N ARG A 221 -29.72 10.07 5.88
CA ARG A 221 -29.53 8.82 5.12
C ARG A 221 -29.67 7.55 5.95
N LYS A 222 -29.26 7.59 7.23
CA LYS A 222 -29.43 6.45 8.15
C LYS A 222 -30.91 6.11 8.35
N ILE A 223 -31.76 7.15 8.47
CA ILE A 223 -33.21 6.99 8.62
C ILE A 223 -33.82 6.41 7.33
N THR A 224 -33.39 6.90 6.17
CA THR A 224 -33.86 6.46 4.84
C THR A 224 -33.18 5.18 4.32
N LYS A 225 -32.37 4.50 5.15
CA LYS A 225 -31.59 3.30 4.80
C LYS A 225 -30.74 3.44 3.52
N HIS A 226 -30.30 4.66 3.20
CA HIS A 226 -29.42 4.91 2.08
C HIS A 226 -27.95 4.69 2.44
N LYS A 227 -27.13 4.42 1.42
CA LYS A 227 -25.67 4.25 1.58
C LYS A 227 -25.03 5.50 2.19
N LYS A 228 -24.19 5.28 3.21
CA LYS A 228 -23.41 6.30 3.91
C LYS A 228 -22.49 7.04 2.94
N LEU A 229 -22.47 8.37 3.03
CA LEU A 229 -21.52 9.25 2.36
C LEU A 229 -20.17 9.21 3.06
N SER A 230 -19.09 9.23 2.29
CA SER A 230 -17.73 9.31 2.81
C SER A 230 -17.49 10.66 3.51
N ASN A 231 -16.89 10.63 4.69
CA ASN A 231 -16.49 11.82 5.46
C ASN A 231 -14.96 11.94 5.53
N ASN A 232 -14.25 11.52 4.48
CA ASN A 232 -12.78 11.45 4.48
C ASN A 232 -12.12 12.76 4.05
N ARG A 233 -12.71 13.91 4.40
CA ARG A 233 -12.14 15.23 4.09
C ARG A 233 -10.76 15.36 4.77
N ILE A 234 -9.79 15.91 4.05
CA ILE A 234 -8.49 16.29 4.62
C ILE A 234 -8.72 17.59 5.38
N ILE A 235 -8.37 17.57 6.67
CA ILE A 235 -8.44 18.71 7.59
C ILE A 235 -7.02 18.91 8.10
N GLU A 236 -6.58 20.15 8.16
CA GLU A 236 -5.33 20.55 8.80
C GLU A 236 -5.70 21.33 10.08
N ILE A 237 -5.01 21.03 11.18
CA ILE A 237 -5.18 21.71 12.46
C ILE A 237 -3.89 22.47 12.73
N ASP A 238 -3.94 23.79 12.63
CA ASP A 238 -2.77 24.64 12.80
C ASP A 238 -2.28 24.64 14.25
N ASN A 239 -1.00 25.00 14.42
CA ASN A 239 -0.39 25.18 15.75
C ASN A 239 -1.07 26.28 16.58
N CYS A 240 -1.80 27.20 15.94
CA CYS A 240 -2.48 28.31 16.61
C CYS A 240 -3.64 27.83 17.49
N SER A 241 -4.39 26.81 17.06
CA SER A 241 -5.59 26.37 17.78
C SER A 241 -5.31 25.83 19.20
N PRO A 242 -4.27 24.98 19.42
CA PRO A 242 -3.89 24.57 20.78
C PRO A 242 -3.25 25.68 21.64
N LEU A 243 -2.55 26.64 21.02
CA LEU A 243 -1.90 27.75 21.73
C LEU A 243 -2.91 28.72 22.35
N GLU A 244 -4.03 28.96 21.67
CA GLU A 244 -5.11 29.78 22.20
C GLU A 244 -5.74 29.17 23.45
N MET A 245 -5.98 27.86 23.46
CA MET A 245 -6.50 27.17 24.65
C MET A 245 -5.52 27.26 25.82
N LEU A 246 -4.21 27.12 25.57
CA LEU A 246 -3.16 27.30 26.57
C LEU A 246 -3.14 28.74 27.13
N LYS A 247 -3.40 29.75 26.28
CA LYS A 247 -3.51 31.14 26.73
C LYS A 247 -4.67 31.31 27.71
N LEU A 248 -5.84 30.74 27.41
CA LEU A 248 -7.00 30.79 28.32
C LEU A 248 -6.70 30.09 29.65
N GLN A 249 -6.01 28.96 29.62
CA GLN A 249 -5.57 28.28 30.84
C GLN A 249 -4.61 29.12 31.69
N LYS A 250 -3.66 29.81 31.06
CA LYS A 250 -2.75 30.73 31.76
C LYS A 250 -3.52 31.88 32.41
N ASN A 251 -4.52 32.42 31.72
CA ASN A 251 -5.38 33.47 32.28
C ASN A 251 -6.13 32.98 33.52
N LEU A 252 -6.74 31.78 33.46
CA LEU A 252 -7.40 31.18 34.62
C LEU A 252 -6.42 30.96 35.78
N MET A 253 -5.17 30.60 35.50
CA MET A 253 -4.19 30.46 36.57
C MET A 253 -3.78 31.78 37.21
N ALA A 254 -3.58 32.82 36.42
CA ALA A 254 -3.32 34.16 36.95
C ALA A 254 -4.46 34.64 37.85
N ILE A 255 -5.72 34.36 37.47
CA ILE A 255 -6.90 34.65 38.30
C ILE A 255 -6.88 33.81 39.58
N ALA A 256 -6.59 32.51 39.49
CA ALA A 256 -6.57 31.65 40.67
C ALA A 256 -5.50 32.10 41.68
N ASP A 257 -4.32 32.49 41.22
CA ASP A 257 -3.24 33.00 42.06
C ASP A 257 -3.62 34.36 42.68
N GLY A 258 -4.22 35.26 41.89
CA GLY A 258 -4.62 36.59 42.33
C GLY A 258 -5.82 36.61 43.29
N GLU A 259 -6.75 35.66 43.15
CA GLU A 259 -7.93 35.52 44.03
C GLU A 259 -7.73 34.49 45.17
N GLY A 260 -6.58 33.81 45.23
CA GLY A 260 -6.31 32.77 46.24
C GLY A 260 -7.17 31.51 46.09
N ILE A 261 -7.58 31.15 44.87
CA ILE A 261 -8.42 29.97 44.59
C ILE A 261 -7.55 28.72 44.55
N VAL A 262 -7.70 27.85 45.55
CA VAL A 262 -6.93 26.60 45.65
C VAL A 262 -7.62 25.46 44.90
N PHE A 263 -6.84 24.76 44.07
CA PHE A 263 -7.33 23.59 43.33
C PHE A 263 -7.48 22.40 44.26
N VAL A 264 -8.61 21.70 44.15
CA VAL A 264 -8.94 20.55 45.02
C VAL A 264 -8.90 19.24 44.24
N ASN A 265 -8.28 18.23 44.84
CA ASN A 265 -8.16 16.88 44.30
C ASN A 265 -8.76 15.84 45.29
N GLY A 266 -9.32 14.75 44.75
CA GLY A 266 -9.90 13.64 45.53
C GLY A 266 -11.41 13.46 45.41
N LYS A 267 -11.92 12.27 45.76
CA LYS A 267 -13.35 11.94 45.70
C LYS A 267 -14.14 12.75 46.75
N GLY A 268 -15.30 13.30 46.35
CA GLY A 268 -16.23 14.00 47.23
C GLY A 268 -15.96 15.51 47.43
N LYS A 269 -14.86 16.06 46.90
CA LYS A 269 -14.59 17.50 46.95
C LYS A 269 -15.23 18.22 45.75
N ARG A 270 -15.95 19.31 46.01
CA ARG A 270 -16.54 20.15 44.96
C ARG A 270 -15.46 21.07 44.37
N LYS A 271 -15.13 20.87 43.09
CA LYS A 271 -14.16 21.70 42.37
C LYS A 271 -14.72 23.12 42.12
N PRO A 272 -13.95 24.20 42.35
CA PRO A 272 -14.31 25.54 41.92
C PRO A 272 -14.60 25.62 40.42
N LYS A 273 -15.47 26.54 39.99
CA LYS A 273 -15.81 26.70 38.56
C LYS A 273 -14.59 27.01 37.71
N LEU A 274 -13.65 27.81 38.23
CA LEU A 274 -12.36 28.09 37.59
C LEU A 274 -11.56 26.80 37.31
N GLN A 275 -11.42 25.94 38.31
CA GLN A 275 -10.73 24.66 38.15
C GLN A 275 -11.43 23.77 37.12
N GLN A 276 -12.77 23.73 37.11
CA GLN A 276 -13.52 22.97 36.11
C GLN A 276 -13.23 23.48 34.69
N LEU A 277 -13.29 24.79 34.46
CA LEU A 277 -12.96 25.40 33.16
C LEU A 277 -11.52 25.10 32.75
N TYR A 278 -10.57 25.20 33.68
CA TYR A 278 -9.16 24.91 33.44
C TYR A 278 -8.94 23.46 32.98
N GLU A 279 -9.52 22.49 33.71
CA GLU A 279 -9.39 21.06 33.40
C GLU A 279 -10.11 20.68 32.10
N GLU A 280 -11.28 21.30 31.83
CA GLU A 280 -12.01 21.09 30.58
C GLU A 280 -11.25 21.65 29.36
N LEU A 281 -10.61 22.82 29.50
CA LEU A 281 -9.72 23.38 28.49
C LEU A 281 -8.51 22.46 28.25
N GLU A 282 -7.93 21.91 29.32
CA GLU A 282 -6.80 20.98 29.22
C GLU A 282 -7.18 19.72 28.44
N HIS A 283 -8.27 19.09 28.84
CA HIS A 283 -8.77 17.87 28.23
C HIS A 283 -9.15 18.09 26.77
N CYS A 284 -9.81 19.20 26.44
CA CYS A 284 -10.14 19.52 25.05
C CYS A 284 -8.89 19.81 24.21
N GLY A 285 -7.90 20.51 24.76
CA GLY A 285 -6.61 20.77 24.12
C GLY A 285 -5.82 19.49 23.84
N GLN A 286 -5.73 18.58 24.83
CA GLN A 286 -5.08 17.26 24.67
C GLN A 286 -5.75 16.41 23.58
N ARG A 287 -7.09 16.43 23.52
CA ARG A 287 -7.84 15.71 22.47
C ARG A 287 -7.62 16.34 21.09
N LEU A 288 -7.57 17.67 21.00
CA LEU A 288 -7.31 18.37 19.74
C LEU A 288 -5.91 18.02 19.21
N MET A 289 -4.89 18.01 20.08
CA MET A 289 -3.54 17.55 19.76
C MET A 289 -3.52 16.09 19.30
N SER A 290 -4.25 15.21 19.99
CA SER A 290 -4.36 13.80 19.59
C SER A 290 -4.96 13.63 18.19
N TYR A 291 -5.93 14.47 17.81
CA TYR A 291 -6.50 14.44 16.44
C TYR A 291 -5.55 15.01 15.40
N LYS A 292 -4.80 16.05 15.75
CA LYS A 292 -3.73 16.59 14.90
C LYS A 292 -2.68 15.53 14.58
N GLU A 293 -2.17 14.84 15.61
CA GLU A 293 -1.23 13.72 15.43
C GLU A 293 -1.83 12.62 14.53
N CYS A 294 -3.12 12.31 14.68
CA CYS A 294 -3.78 11.35 13.79
C CYS A 294 -3.78 11.80 12.32
N PHE A 295 -3.99 13.09 12.04
CA PHE A 295 -3.94 13.61 10.68
C PHE A 295 -2.51 13.65 10.13
N GLU A 296 -1.53 14.00 10.95
CA GLU A 296 -0.10 13.97 10.59
C GLU A 296 0.34 12.56 10.23
N ILE A 297 0.01 11.56 11.06
CA ILE A 297 0.31 10.14 10.78
C ILE A 297 -0.36 9.70 9.48
N MET A 298 -1.62 10.05 9.24
CA MET A 298 -2.32 9.65 8.00
C MET A 298 -1.75 10.35 6.74
N GLY A 299 -1.16 11.54 6.89
CA GLY A 299 -0.73 12.37 5.75
C GLY A 299 -1.92 12.81 4.89
N LYS A 300 -1.67 13.14 3.62
CA LYS A 300 -2.73 13.49 2.66
C LYS A 300 -3.24 12.28 1.87
N ASP A 301 -2.46 11.21 1.83
CA ASP A 301 -2.67 10.09 0.91
C ASP A 301 -3.51 8.96 1.51
N ARG A 302 -3.61 8.88 2.85
CA ARG A 302 -4.30 7.77 3.54
C ARG A 302 -5.56 8.20 4.28
N ASN A 303 -6.49 7.26 4.36
CA ASN A 303 -7.76 7.41 5.07
C ASN A 303 -7.84 6.62 6.40
N SER A 304 -6.82 5.82 6.70
CA SER A 304 -6.76 4.98 7.88
C SER A 304 -5.34 4.52 8.16
N TYR A 305 -5.03 4.22 9.42
CA TYR A 305 -3.80 3.54 9.82
C TYR A 305 -4.05 2.58 11.00
N SER A 306 -3.10 1.66 11.25
CA SER A 306 -3.12 0.81 12.45
C SER A 306 -2.35 1.45 13.60
N LYS A 307 -2.87 1.38 14.83
CA LYS A 307 -2.18 1.92 16.02
C LYS A 307 -0.86 1.21 16.34
N THR A 308 -0.68 -0.04 15.90
CA THR A 308 0.51 -0.84 16.19
C THR A 308 1.55 -0.81 15.08
N ASP A 309 1.13 -0.49 13.85
CA ASP A 309 2.00 -0.29 12.68
C ASP A 309 1.46 0.90 11.90
N LEU A 310 2.02 2.09 12.18
CA LEU A 310 1.47 3.37 11.72
C LEU A 310 1.51 3.54 10.20
N GLU A 311 2.35 2.77 9.51
CA GLU A 311 2.50 2.83 8.05
C GLU A 311 1.58 1.82 7.32
N ALA A 312 1.03 0.83 8.04
CA ALA A 312 0.10 -0.12 7.46
C ALA A 312 -1.30 0.48 7.24
N THR A 313 -1.90 0.18 6.09
CA THR A 313 -3.25 0.63 5.73
C THR A 313 -4.22 -0.55 5.78
N PHE A 314 -5.47 -0.31 6.17
CA PHE A 314 -6.49 -1.35 6.10
C PHE A 314 -6.85 -1.62 4.65
N MET A 315 -6.78 -2.87 4.20
CA MET A 315 -7.11 -3.24 2.83
C MET A 315 -8.10 -4.40 2.83
N ARG A 316 -8.90 -4.48 1.76
CA ARG A 316 -9.70 -5.67 1.52
C ARG A 316 -8.77 -6.76 1.00
N MET A 317 -8.72 -7.88 1.71
CA MET A 317 -7.94 -9.04 1.28
C MET A 317 -8.71 -9.82 0.22
N LYS A 318 -8.00 -10.53 -0.67
CA LYS A 318 -8.63 -11.48 -1.59
C LYS A 318 -9.23 -12.67 -0.83
N GLU A 319 -8.56 -13.10 0.23
CA GLU A 319 -9.00 -14.15 1.16
C GLU A 319 -10.05 -13.57 2.14
N ASP A 320 -11.32 -13.76 1.82
CA ASP A 320 -12.49 -13.29 2.58
C ASP A 320 -13.42 -14.48 2.88
N HIS A 321 -12.95 -15.43 3.70
CA HIS A 321 -13.69 -16.67 4.02
C HIS A 321 -15.10 -16.40 4.58
N MET A 322 -15.26 -15.30 5.31
CA MET A 322 -16.53 -14.90 5.90
C MET A 322 -17.45 -14.15 4.91
N LEU A 323 -16.95 -13.86 3.70
CA LEU A 323 -17.60 -13.07 2.64
C LEU A 323 -18.19 -11.74 3.15
N ASN A 324 -17.64 -11.20 4.24
CA ASN A 324 -18.15 -10.02 4.91
C ASN A 324 -17.33 -8.77 4.57
N GLY A 325 -16.31 -8.91 3.71
CA GLY A 325 -15.45 -7.83 3.29
C GLY A 325 -14.52 -7.34 4.40
N GLN A 326 -14.16 -8.19 5.36
CA GLN A 326 -13.33 -7.79 6.49
C GLN A 326 -12.00 -7.19 6.01
N LEU A 327 -11.72 -5.98 6.48
CA LEU A 327 -10.47 -5.29 6.19
C LEU A 327 -9.40 -5.73 7.18
N LYS A 328 -8.19 -5.95 6.70
CA LYS A 328 -7.01 -6.24 7.53
C LYS A 328 -5.93 -5.18 7.32
N PRO A 329 -5.15 -4.83 8.35
CA PRO A 329 -3.96 -4.02 8.15
C PRO A 329 -2.98 -4.78 7.27
N ALA A 330 -2.59 -4.18 6.16
CA ALA A 330 -1.82 -4.84 5.12
C ALA A 330 -0.95 -3.83 4.36
N TYR A 331 -0.01 -4.38 3.60
CA TYR A 331 0.72 -3.67 2.57
C TYR A 331 0.35 -4.23 1.19
N ASN A 332 0.37 -3.36 0.19
CA ASN A 332 0.14 -3.69 -1.19
C ASN A 332 1.51 -3.90 -1.86
N VAL A 333 1.83 -5.15 -2.18
CA VAL A 333 3.16 -5.55 -2.67
C VAL A 333 3.08 -5.80 -4.17
N GLN A 334 3.86 -5.05 -4.93
CA GLN A 334 3.98 -5.18 -6.38
C GLN A 334 5.27 -5.93 -6.69
N ILE A 335 5.20 -6.82 -7.68
CA ILE A 335 6.38 -7.46 -8.28
C ILE A 335 6.39 -7.17 -9.78
N ALA A 336 7.59 -6.94 -10.32
CA ALA A 336 7.85 -6.96 -11.74
C ALA A 336 8.70 -8.19 -12.06
N VAL A 337 8.22 -9.02 -12.96
CA VAL A 337 8.79 -10.34 -13.25
C VAL A 337 9.18 -10.42 -14.72
N GLU A 338 10.29 -11.08 -15.00
CA GLU A 338 10.69 -11.53 -16.33
C GLU A 338 11.29 -12.93 -16.22
N ASN A 339 10.89 -13.84 -17.10
CA ASN A 339 11.27 -15.26 -17.10
C ASN A 339 11.29 -15.91 -15.69
N TYR A 340 10.23 -15.69 -14.91
CA TYR A 340 10.10 -16.14 -13.52
C TYR A 340 11.09 -15.56 -12.49
N PHE A 341 11.92 -14.61 -12.86
CA PHE A 341 12.76 -13.85 -11.92
C PHE A 341 12.06 -12.56 -11.51
N ILE A 342 11.99 -12.30 -10.21
CA ILE A 342 11.50 -11.04 -9.68
C ILE A 342 12.58 -9.98 -9.88
N VAL A 343 12.41 -9.11 -10.87
CA VAL A 343 13.36 -8.04 -11.20
C VAL A 343 13.22 -6.89 -10.22
N HIS A 344 11.98 -6.48 -9.93
CA HIS A 344 11.68 -5.42 -8.98
C HIS A 344 10.60 -5.85 -8.01
N SER A 345 10.71 -5.34 -6.78
CA SER A 345 9.62 -5.30 -5.82
C SER A 345 9.34 -3.86 -5.43
N TYR A 346 8.09 -3.59 -5.09
CA TYR A 346 7.65 -2.33 -4.49
C TYR A 346 6.60 -2.62 -3.42
N VAL A 347 6.63 -1.86 -2.33
CA VAL A 347 5.69 -2.01 -1.22
C VAL A 347 5.02 -0.67 -1.01
N SER A 348 3.71 -0.63 -1.24
CA SER A 348 2.89 0.56 -1.07
C SER A 348 1.88 0.37 0.07
N ASN A 349 1.54 1.49 0.70
CA ASN A 349 0.43 1.61 1.64
C ASN A 349 -0.89 2.00 0.93
N ASP A 350 -0.85 2.20 -0.39
CA ASP A 350 -2.02 2.45 -1.22
C ASP A 350 -2.93 1.23 -1.32
N ARG A 351 -4.24 1.48 -1.28
CA ARG A 351 -5.25 0.43 -1.44
C ARG A 351 -5.39 -0.05 -2.88
N THR A 352 -5.04 0.80 -3.83
CA THR A 352 -5.23 0.66 -5.28
C THR A 352 -3.90 0.72 -5.99
N ASP A 353 -3.86 0.16 -7.20
CA ASP A 353 -2.59 -0.08 -7.90
C ASP A 353 -2.21 1.06 -8.86
N TYR A 354 -3.13 2.01 -9.07
CA TYR A 354 -2.97 3.14 -10.00
C TYR A 354 -1.65 3.92 -9.85
N ASN A 355 -1.20 4.16 -8.62
CA ASN A 355 -0.01 4.96 -8.35
C ASN A 355 1.28 4.14 -8.23
N THR A 356 1.21 2.83 -8.48
CA THR A 356 2.32 1.91 -8.19
C THR A 356 3.10 1.47 -9.43
N LEU A 357 2.60 1.72 -10.64
CA LEU A 357 3.30 1.38 -11.88
C LEU A 357 4.58 2.22 -12.04
N ILE A 358 4.43 3.55 -12.07
CA ILE A 358 5.53 4.49 -12.35
C ILE A 358 6.69 4.30 -11.36
N PRO A 359 6.48 4.17 -10.03
CA PRO A 359 7.60 3.89 -9.10
C PRO A 359 8.42 2.64 -9.47
N VAL A 360 7.78 1.58 -9.96
CA VAL A 360 8.46 0.35 -10.38
C VAL A 360 9.27 0.59 -11.66
N LEU A 361 8.70 1.33 -12.63
CA LEU A 361 9.37 1.63 -13.89
C LEU A 361 10.54 2.61 -13.71
N GLU A 362 10.41 3.60 -12.82
CA GLU A 362 11.50 4.50 -12.45
C GLU A 362 12.65 3.74 -11.76
N LYS A 363 12.34 2.75 -10.90
CA LYS A 363 13.37 1.84 -10.37
C LYS A 363 14.09 1.08 -11.48
N HIS A 364 13.35 0.60 -12.47
CA HIS A 364 13.92 -0.11 -13.62
C HIS A 364 14.84 0.80 -14.43
N LYS A 365 14.35 1.99 -14.79
CA LYS A 365 15.11 3.01 -15.51
C LYS A 365 16.40 3.42 -14.78
N LYS A 366 16.33 3.61 -13.46
CA LYS A 366 17.50 3.91 -12.63
C LYS A 366 18.53 2.76 -12.61
N ALA A 367 18.06 1.51 -12.58
CA ALA A 367 18.92 0.33 -12.46
C ALA A 367 19.58 -0.08 -13.78
N PHE A 368 18.85 0.02 -14.89
CA PHE A 368 19.23 -0.57 -16.19
C PHE A 368 19.20 0.41 -17.37
N GLY A 369 18.80 1.67 -17.16
CA GLY A 369 18.65 2.67 -18.21
C GLY A 369 17.32 2.57 -18.97
N GLU A 370 17.24 3.23 -20.12
CA GLU A 370 16.05 3.24 -20.99
C GLU A 370 16.00 2.01 -21.91
N VAL A 371 16.08 0.82 -21.31
CA VAL A 371 16.07 -0.47 -22.03
C VAL A 371 14.69 -1.11 -22.13
N LEU A 372 13.74 -0.65 -21.31
CA LEU A 372 12.41 -1.23 -21.23
C LEU A 372 11.60 -0.89 -22.49
N GLU A 373 11.11 -1.91 -23.18
CA GLU A 373 10.33 -1.79 -24.41
C GLU A 373 8.84 -2.05 -24.15
N GLU A 374 8.53 -2.97 -23.22
CA GLU A 374 7.16 -3.48 -23.05
C GLU A 374 6.76 -3.69 -21.59
N VAL A 375 5.52 -3.34 -21.25
CA VAL A 375 4.94 -3.58 -19.93
C VAL A 375 3.58 -4.25 -20.06
N THR A 376 3.40 -5.36 -19.33
CA THR A 376 2.13 -6.08 -19.23
C THR A 376 1.62 -6.07 -17.80
N ALA A 377 0.41 -5.58 -17.58
CA ALA A 377 -0.17 -5.45 -16.24
C ALA A 377 -1.69 -5.66 -16.22
N ASP A 378 -2.25 -5.82 -15.02
CA ASP A 378 -3.69 -5.95 -14.82
C ASP A 378 -4.45 -4.62 -14.96
N SER A 379 -5.78 -4.67 -14.86
CA SER A 379 -6.61 -3.48 -15.00
C SER A 379 -6.55 -2.49 -13.84
N GLY A 380 -5.95 -2.87 -12.71
CA GLY A 380 -5.69 -1.99 -11.57
C GLY A 380 -4.62 -0.94 -11.89
N TYR A 381 -3.75 -1.20 -12.85
CA TYR A 381 -2.73 -0.26 -13.34
C TYR A 381 -3.21 0.65 -14.47
N CYS A 382 -4.43 0.45 -14.99
CA CYS A 382 -4.97 1.21 -16.10
C CYS A 382 -5.44 2.61 -15.63
N SER A 383 -4.60 3.62 -15.84
CA SER A 383 -4.89 5.04 -15.58
C SER A 383 -4.29 5.91 -16.68
N GLU A 384 -4.87 7.09 -16.91
CA GLU A 384 -4.36 8.04 -17.89
C GLU A 384 -2.91 8.41 -17.58
N LYS A 385 -2.60 8.70 -16.31
CA LYS A 385 -1.24 9.01 -15.85
C LYS A 385 -0.24 7.91 -16.23
N ASN A 386 -0.60 6.65 -16.06
CA ASN A 386 0.28 5.53 -16.38
C ASN A 386 0.44 5.35 -17.90
N LEU A 387 -0.66 5.39 -18.65
CA LEU A 387 -0.59 5.22 -20.11
C LEU A 387 0.13 6.38 -20.79
N LEU A 388 -0.03 7.60 -20.29
CA LEU A 388 0.69 8.78 -20.76
C LEU A 388 2.19 8.64 -20.51
N TYR A 389 2.59 8.26 -19.30
CA TYR A 389 3.99 8.00 -18.96
C TYR A 389 4.61 6.94 -19.89
N LEU A 390 3.89 5.85 -20.17
CA LEU A 390 4.35 4.80 -21.10
C LEU A 390 4.51 5.35 -22.53
N LYS A 391 3.55 6.16 -23.01
CA LYS A 391 3.62 6.81 -24.33
C LYS A 391 4.83 7.74 -24.44
N GLU A 392 5.06 8.57 -23.43
CA GLU A 392 6.18 9.52 -23.38
C GLU A 392 7.55 8.83 -23.37
N ASN A 393 7.66 7.70 -22.66
CA ASN A 393 8.89 6.90 -22.60
C ASN A 393 8.97 5.84 -23.73
N LYS A 394 8.06 5.86 -24.71
CA LYS A 394 8.01 4.92 -25.84
C LYS A 394 7.94 3.44 -25.43
N ILE A 395 7.26 3.14 -24.33
CA ILE A 395 7.05 1.79 -23.82
C ILE A 395 5.67 1.30 -24.29
N ASP A 396 5.63 0.14 -24.93
CA ASP A 396 4.38 -0.46 -25.37
C ASP A 396 3.58 -1.00 -24.18
N SER A 397 2.33 -0.56 -24.08
CA SER A 397 1.42 -0.98 -23.03
C SER A 397 0.59 -2.20 -23.45
N TYR A 398 0.63 -3.24 -22.63
CA TYR A 398 -0.30 -4.38 -22.64
C TYR A 398 -1.04 -4.43 -21.31
N ILE A 399 -1.82 -3.37 -21.03
CA ILE A 399 -2.56 -3.22 -19.79
C ILE A 399 -4.05 -3.46 -20.05
N LYS A 400 -4.65 -4.44 -19.36
CA LYS A 400 -6.07 -4.76 -19.56
C LYS A 400 -6.95 -3.58 -19.14
N LEU A 401 -7.93 -3.20 -19.95
CA LEU A 401 -8.91 -2.17 -19.56
C LEU A 401 -9.89 -2.70 -18.50
N GLN A 402 -10.36 -1.81 -17.62
CA GLN A 402 -11.38 -2.16 -16.61
C GLN A 402 -12.73 -2.53 -17.22
N ASP A 403 -13.07 -1.95 -18.37
CA ASP A 403 -14.30 -2.22 -19.10
C ASP A 403 -14.12 -3.29 -20.19
N HIS A 404 -12.95 -3.95 -20.29
CA HIS A 404 -12.66 -4.92 -21.35
C HIS A 404 -13.72 -6.04 -21.45
N GLU A 405 -14.18 -6.60 -20.33
CA GLU A 405 -15.26 -7.60 -20.37
C GLU A 405 -16.64 -6.96 -20.62
N LYS A 406 -16.86 -5.74 -20.14
CA LYS A 406 -18.13 -5.02 -20.34
C LYS A 406 -18.34 -4.68 -21.81
N ARG A 407 -17.29 -4.31 -22.54
CA ARG A 407 -17.30 -4.01 -23.97
C ARG A 407 -17.88 -5.14 -24.83
N LYS A 408 -17.72 -6.39 -24.39
CA LYS A 408 -18.26 -7.58 -25.08
C LYS A 408 -19.77 -7.75 -24.92
N THR A 409 -20.38 -7.03 -23.98
CA THR A 409 -21.79 -7.20 -23.65
C THR A 409 -22.70 -6.32 -24.51
N ARG A 410 -23.89 -6.83 -24.83
CA ARG A 410 -24.94 -6.06 -25.52
C ARG A 410 -25.38 -4.82 -24.74
N ALA A 411 -25.29 -4.85 -23.41
CA ALA A 411 -25.64 -3.70 -22.57
C ALA A 411 -24.68 -2.52 -22.82
N TYR A 412 -23.39 -2.79 -23.04
CA TYR A 412 -22.41 -1.75 -23.33
C TYR A 412 -22.61 -1.15 -24.71
N SER A 413 -22.81 -1.99 -25.75
CA SER A 413 -22.97 -1.51 -27.13
C SER A 413 -24.31 -0.82 -27.40
N LYS A 414 -25.31 -1.03 -26.54
CA LYS A 414 -26.63 -0.38 -26.63
C LYS A 414 -26.86 0.71 -25.60
N ASP A 415 -25.83 1.13 -24.86
CA ASP A 415 -25.93 2.23 -23.90
C ASP A 415 -26.02 3.57 -24.63
N ILE A 416 -27.25 4.02 -24.87
CA ILE A 416 -27.57 5.30 -25.54
C ILE A 416 -27.07 6.52 -24.76
N GLY A 417 -26.72 6.35 -23.48
CA GLY A 417 -26.20 7.42 -22.64
C GLY A 417 -24.74 7.78 -22.96
N LYS A 418 -24.02 6.96 -23.74
CA LYS A 418 -22.57 7.03 -23.91
C LYS A 418 -22.16 7.56 -25.27
N TYR A 419 -21.20 8.48 -25.29
CA TYR A 419 -20.72 9.14 -26.51
C TYR A 419 -20.14 8.15 -27.54
N TYR A 420 -19.49 7.06 -27.10
CA TYR A 420 -18.95 6.03 -27.99
C TYR A 420 -20.02 5.20 -28.72
N ASN A 421 -21.29 5.34 -28.35
CA ASN A 421 -22.44 4.75 -29.06
C ASN A 421 -23.27 5.82 -29.80
N MET A 422 -22.79 7.06 -29.88
CA MET A 422 -23.44 8.17 -30.59
C MET A 422 -22.84 8.34 -31.97
N LYS A 423 -23.64 8.87 -32.91
CA LYS A 423 -23.10 9.27 -34.21
C LYS A 423 -22.30 10.56 -34.04
N THR A 424 -21.20 10.68 -34.76
CA THR A 424 -20.38 11.89 -34.79
C THR A 424 -20.43 12.51 -36.18
N THR A 425 -20.63 13.81 -36.25
CA THR A 425 -20.57 14.62 -37.48
C THR A 425 -19.63 15.80 -37.26
N VAL A 426 -18.97 16.27 -38.30
CA VAL A 426 -18.18 17.51 -38.25
C VAL A 426 -19.04 18.63 -38.83
N PHE A 427 -19.19 19.72 -38.09
CA PHE A 427 -19.93 20.91 -38.51
C PHE A 427 -19.08 22.14 -38.17
N ASP A 428 -18.75 22.97 -39.16
CA ASP A 428 -17.89 24.16 -38.99
C ASP A 428 -16.57 23.88 -38.23
N ASP A 429 -15.86 22.83 -38.64
CA ASP A 429 -14.61 22.34 -37.99
C ASP A 429 -14.76 21.89 -36.53
N GLU A 430 -15.98 21.81 -36.00
CA GLU A 430 -16.29 21.28 -34.67
C GLU A 430 -16.86 19.86 -34.74
N GLN A 431 -16.40 18.99 -33.84
CA GLN A 431 -16.98 17.67 -33.66
C GLN A 431 -18.32 17.77 -32.92
N VAL A 432 -19.40 17.35 -33.56
CA VAL A 432 -20.76 17.32 -33.02
C VAL A 432 -21.19 15.88 -32.78
N TYR A 433 -21.82 15.62 -31.64
CA TYR A 433 -22.38 14.30 -31.31
C TYR A 433 -23.90 14.33 -31.43
N ILE A 434 -24.47 13.31 -32.06
CA ILE A 434 -25.91 13.16 -32.23
C ILE A 434 -26.41 12.12 -31.24
N CYS A 435 -27.31 12.52 -30.35
CA CYS A 435 -27.90 11.61 -29.38
C CYS A 435 -28.89 10.63 -30.03
N HIS A 436 -29.43 9.70 -29.23
CA HIS A 436 -30.39 8.71 -29.73
C HIS A 436 -31.74 9.28 -30.18
N ASP A 437 -32.09 10.49 -29.72
CA ASP A 437 -33.29 11.23 -30.10
C ASP A 437 -33.00 12.23 -31.25
N ASP A 438 -31.91 12.00 -32.01
CA ASP A 438 -31.41 12.81 -33.13
C ASP A 438 -31.11 14.30 -32.82
N ARG A 439 -30.98 14.66 -31.54
CA ARG A 439 -30.57 16.01 -31.10
C ARG A 439 -29.05 16.16 -31.06
N GLU A 440 -28.58 17.36 -31.40
CA GLU A 440 -27.17 17.73 -31.40
C GLU A 440 -26.63 18.01 -30.00
N LEU A 441 -25.40 17.55 -29.75
CA LEU A 441 -24.57 17.93 -28.63
C LEU A 441 -23.35 18.67 -29.18
N ARG A 442 -23.30 19.97 -28.89
CA ARG A 442 -22.22 20.87 -29.32
C ARG A 442 -21.23 21.09 -28.19
N HIS A 443 -20.01 21.47 -28.57
CA HIS A 443 -18.98 21.83 -27.62
C HIS A 443 -19.43 23.07 -26.82
N ILE A 444 -19.27 23.02 -25.51
CA ILE A 444 -19.64 24.10 -24.58
C ILE A 444 -18.39 24.79 -24.08
N ASN A 445 -17.47 24.03 -23.50
CA ASN A 445 -16.23 24.52 -22.93
C ASN A 445 -15.23 23.39 -22.67
N THR A 446 -13.98 23.78 -22.48
CA THR A 446 -12.91 22.91 -22.02
C THR A 446 -12.69 23.08 -20.52
N GLU A 447 -12.78 22.00 -19.77
CA GLU A 447 -12.45 21.98 -18.34
C GLU A 447 -11.08 21.35 -18.11
N LYS A 448 -10.25 22.01 -17.28
CA LYS A 448 -8.98 21.45 -16.83
C LYS A 448 -9.08 21.03 -15.38
N LYS A 449 -8.56 19.85 -15.07
CA LYS A 449 -8.51 19.31 -13.72
C LYS A 449 -7.08 18.94 -13.37
N GLU A 450 -6.49 19.68 -12.44
CA GLU A 450 -5.21 19.32 -11.86
C GLU A 450 -5.34 18.09 -10.95
N GLN A 451 -4.41 17.16 -11.12
CA GLN A 451 -4.18 16.02 -10.25
C GLN A 451 -2.70 16.00 -9.86
N ASN A 452 -2.33 15.19 -8.86
CA ASN A 452 -0.96 15.12 -8.33
C ASN A 452 0.10 14.91 -9.43
N GLY A 453 0.67 16.03 -9.88
CA GLY A 453 1.72 16.11 -10.90
C GLY A 453 1.26 15.99 -12.36
N TYR A 454 -0.04 16.04 -12.67
CA TYR A 454 -0.51 16.06 -14.07
C TYR A 454 -1.90 16.71 -14.22
N THR A 455 -2.17 17.27 -15.41
CA THR A 455 -3.44 17.96 -15.71
C THR A 455 -4.25 17.16 -16.71
N GLN A 456 -5.52 16.89 -16.37
CA GLN A 456 -6.48 16.31 -17.29
C GLN A 456 -7.29 17.40 -17.98
N THR A 457 -7.53 17.21 -19.27
CA THR A 457 -8.39 18.07 -20.07
C THR A 457 -9.68 17.32 -20.41
N TYR A 458 -10.82 17.97 -20.23
CA TYR A 458 -12.13 17.44 -20.56
C TYR A 458 -12.86 18.40 -21.48
N GLU A 459 -13.19 17.95 -22.68
CA GLU A 459 -14.09 18.65 -23.58
C GLU A 459 -15.54 18.37 -23.16
N VAL A 460 -16.29 19.43 -22.89
CA VAL A 460 -17.66 19.35 -22.42
C VAL A 460 -18.59 19.57 -23.60
N TYR A 461 -19.46 18.61 -23.84
CA TYR A 461 -20.51 18.68 -24.85
C TYR A 461 -21.87 18.65 -24.19
N GLY A 462 -22.83 19.40 -24.73
CA GLY A 462 -24.18 19.36 -24.22
C GLY A 462 -25.25 19.65 -25.27
N CYS A 463 -26.43 19.12 -24.97
CA CYS A 463 -27.62 19.34 -25.76
C CYS A 463 -28.29 20.64 -25.29
N SER A 464 -28.72 21.47 -26.24
CA SER A 464 -29.41 22.73 -25.97
C SER A 464 -30.75 22.52 -25.27
N ASP A 465 -31.52 21.51 -25.69
CA ASP A 465 -32.81 21.17 -25.10
C ASP A 465 -33.12 19.67 -25.17
N CYS A 466 -33.34 19.05 -24.01
CA CYS A 466 -33.80 17.67 -23.87
C CYS A 466 -35.29 17.56 -23.51
N SER A 467 -36.04 18.66 -23.49
CA SER A 467 -37.48 18.68 -23.13
C SER A 467 -38.28 17.73 -24.03
N GLY A 468 -39.24 17.02 -23.42
CA GLY A 468 -40.08 16.03 -24.10
C GLY A 468 -39.39 14.73 -24.52
N CYS A 469 -38.08 14.54 -24.26
CA CYS A 469 -37.39 13.30 -24.65
C CYS A 469 -37.78 12.10 -23.78
N GLU A 470 -38.35 11.05 -24.38
CA GLU A 470 -38.76 9.81 -23.68
C GLU A 470 -37.55 8.98 -23.18
N HIS A 471 -36.36 9.25 -23.71
CA HIS A 471 -35.15 8.50 -23.40
C HIS A 471 -34.40 8.99 -22.15
N LYS A 472 -34.85 10.05 -21.46
CA LYS A 472 -34.13 10.66 -20.33
C LYS A 472 -33.71 9.67 -19.25
N SER A 473 -34.59 8.74 -18.87
CA SER A 473 -34.33 7.74 -17.83
C SER A 473 -33.17 6.78 -18.17
N LYS A 474 -32.96 6.50 -19.47
CA LYS A 474 -31.88 5.64 -19.98
C LYS A 474 -30.66 6.44 -20.44
N CYS A 475 -30.85 7.68 -20.85
CA CYS A 475 -29.81 8.54 -21.42
C CYS A 475 -28.99 9.30 -20.36
N LEU A 476 -29.65 9.70 -19.25
CA LEU A 476 -29.04 10.51 -18.20
C LEU A 476 -28.63 9.65 -17.00
N TYR A 477 -27.38 9.81 -16.56
CA TYR A 477 -26.86 9.07 -15.41
C TYR A 477 -27.59 9.47 -14.12
N LYS A 478 -28.19 8.48 -13.46
CA LYS A 478 -28.96 8.64 -12.19
C LYS A 478 -30.10 9.67 -12.30
N TYR A 479 -30.81 9.65 -13.42
CA TYR A 479 -32.01 10.46 -13.64
C TYR A 479 -33.06 10.23 -12.55
N ASN A 480 -33.59 11.32 -11.99
CA ASN A 480 -34.77 11.32 -11.13
C ASN A 480 -35.88 12.17 -11.77
N PRO A 481 -37.07 11.61 -12.06
CA PRO A 481 -38.14 12.32 -12.76
C PRO A 481 -38.64 13.56 -12.01
N ASP A 482 -38.61 13.56 -10.67
CA ASP A 482 -39.11 14.65 -9.83
C ASP A 482 -38.12 15.83 -9.74
N LYS A 483 -36.82 15.59 -10.00
CA LYS A 483 -35.76 16.58 -9.78
C LYS A 483 -35.03 17.01 -11.05
N ASP A 484 -34.99 16.14 -12.05
CA ASP A 484 -34.18 16.30 -13.25
C ASP A 484 -35.07 16.54 -14.49
N ILE A 485 -36.33 16.99 -14.33
CA ILE A 485 -37.26 17.15 -15.45
C ILE A 485 -36.71 18.08 -16.55
N ASP A 486 -36.05 19.18 -16.17
CA ASP A 486 -35.45 20.16 -17.09
C ASP A 486 -33.97 19.87 -17.40
N LYS A 487 -33.47 18.71 -16.98
CA LYS A 487 -32.05 18.39 -17.14
C LYS A 487 -31.73 18.04 -18.59
N ASN A 488 -30.75 18.75 -19.12
CA ASN A 488 -30.16 18.48 -20.42
C ASN A 488 -29.01 17.50 -20.33
N LYS A 489 -28.80 16.76 -21.42
CA LYS A 489 -27.66 15.87 -21.54
C LYS A 489 -26.38 16.68 -21.64
N VAL A 490 -25.47 16.45 -20.71
CA VAL A 490 -24.10 16.97 -20.72
C VAL A 490 -23.15 15.79 -20.56
N MET A 491 -22.08 15.78 -21.35
CA MET A 491 -21.04 14.77 -21.28
C MET A 491 -19.66 15.43 -21.29
N LYS A 492 -18.72 14.77 -20.63
CA LYS A 492 -17.32 15.20 -20.55
C LYS A 492 -16.47 14.10 -21.17
N ILE A 493 -15.68 14.47 -22.16
CA ILE A 493 -14.84 13.55 -22.91
C ILE A 493 -13.39 13.96 -22.69
N ASN A 494 -12.56 13.00 -22.30
CA ASN A 494 -11.13 13.22 -22.16
C ASN A 494 -10.45 12.54 -23.36
N GLU A 495 -10.15 13.32 -24.38
CA GLU A 495 -9.67 12.81 -25.67
C GLU A 495 -8.32 12.10 -25.55
N VAL A 496 -7.41 12.65 -24.73
CA VAL A 496 -6.11 12.04 -24.43
C VAL A 496 -6.29 10.65 -23.83
N TRP A 497 -7.16 10.53 -22.83
CA TRP A 497 -7.49 9.24 -22.24
C TRP A 497 -8.09 8.27 -23.26
N GLU A 498 -8.98 8.73 -24.14
CA GLU A 498 -9.59 7.88 -25.16
C GLU A 498 -8.56 7.35 -26.16
N GLU A 499 -7.68 8.20 -26.66
CA GLU A 499 -6.58 7.80 -27.55
C GLU A 499 -5.69 6.74 -26.89
N LEU A 500 -5.23 7.01 -25.66
CA LEU A 500 -4.37 6.11 -24.89
C LEU A 500 -5.06 4.77 -24.62
N ARG A 501 -6.34 4.82 -24.23
CA ARG A 501 -7.15 3.65 -23.88
C ARG A 501 -7.39 2.77 -25.10
N GLU A 502 -7.76 3.33 -26.25
CA GLU A 502 -8.01 2.55 -27.47
C GLU A 502 -6.72 1.95 -28.04
N LYS A 503 -5.58 2.66 -27.96
CA LYS A 503 -4.27 2.08 -28.30
C LYS A 503 -3.95 0.88 -27.41
N SER A 504 -4.11 1.02 -26.09
CA SER A 504 -3.85 -0.08 -25.15
C SER A 504 -4.82 -1.26 -25.36
N HIS A 505 -6.08 -0.98 -25.72
CA HIS A 505 -7.07 -1.99 -26.05
C HIS A 505 -6.69 -2.80 -27.29
N ALA A 506 -6.27 -2.12 -28.37
CA ALA A 506 -5.82 -2.76 -29.59
C ALA A 506 -4.61 -3.67 -29.34
N ASN A 507 -3.63 -3.18 -28.57
CA ASN A 507 -2.47 -3.97 -28.15
C ASN A 507 -2.88 -5.24 -27.41
N ILE A 508 -3.81 -5.15 -26.45
CA ILE A 508 -4.32 -6.30 -25.67
C ILE A 508 -5.08 -7.32 -26.52
N GLN A 509 -5.73 -6.88 -27.61
CA GLN A 509 -6.49 -7.76 -28.52
C GLN A 509 -5.62 -8.42 -29.59
N SER A 510 -4.41 -7.89 -29.85
CA SER A 510 -3.45 -8.51 -30.77
C SER A 510 -3.04 -9.90 -30.29
N GLU A 511 -2.57 -10.75 -31.22
CA GLU A 511 -2.02 -12.08 -30.91
C GLU A 511 -0.90 -11.99 -29.87
N LYS A 512 -0.01 -10.99 -30.03
CA LYS A 512 1.07 -10.69 -29.08
C LYS A 512 0.52 -10.33 -27.71
N GLY A 513 -0.50 -9.46 -27.64
CA GLY A 513 -1.14 -9.07 -26.37
C GLY A 513 -1.84 -10.23 -25.65
N ILE A 514 -2.48 -11.13 -26.40
CA ILE A 514 -3.08 -12.35 -25.85
C ILE A 514 -2.00 -13.24 -25.23
N LEU A 515 -0.89 -13.47 -25.95
CA LEU A 515 0.24 -14.24 -25.46
C LEU A 515 0.85 -13.60 -24.21
N LYS A 516 1.12 -12.29 -24.23
CA LYS A 516 1.67 -11.54 -23.08
C LYS A 516 0.77 -11.65 -21.85
N ARG A 517 -0.55 -11.59 -22.03
CA ARG A 517 -1.51 -11.79 -20.93
C ARG A 517 -1.47 -13.20 -20.35
N GLN A 518 -1.34 -14.23 -21.19
CA GLN A 518 -1.19 -15.61 -20.73
C GLN A 518 0.11 -15.78 -19.95
N ILE A 519 1.21 -15.25 -20.49
CA ILE A 519 2.51 -15.24 -19.84
C ILE A 519 2.43 -14.53 -18.47
N ARG A 520 1.80 -13.36 -18.39
CA ARG A 520 1.59 -12.64 -17.12
C ARG A 520 0.90 -13.54 -16.09
N SER A 521 -0.21 -14.17 -16.45
CA SER A 521 -0.94 -15.08 -15.53
C SER A 521 -0.05 -16.23 -15.05
N ILE A 522 0.73 -16.83 -15.96
CA ILE A 522 1.64 -17.92 -15.61
C ILE A 522 2.78 -17.45 -14.68
N GLN A 523 3.38 -16.30 -14.97
CA GLN A 523 4.54 -15.79 -14.24
C GLN A 523 4.14 -15.13 -12.92
N THR A 524 3.30 -14.09 -12.95
CA THR A 524 3.01 -13.27 -11.76
C THR A 524 2.03 -13.95 -10.81
N GLU A 525 0.94 -14.53 -11.32
CA GLU A 525 -0.03 -15.22 -10.46
C GLU A 525 0.57 -16.51 -9.91
N GLY A 526 1.41 -17.21 -10.69
CA GLY A 526 2.22 -18.33 -10.21
C GLY A 526 3.15 -17.94 -9.06
N HIS A 527 3.80 -16.77 -9.13
CA HIS A 527 4.60 -16.24 -8.03
C HIS A 527 3.76 -16.02 -6.77
N PHE A 528 2.61 -15.37 -6.88
CA PHE A 528 1.78 -15.12 -5.70
C PHE A 528 1.15 -16.38 -5.12
N GLY A 529 0.83 -17.37 -5.97
CA GLY A 529 0.43 -18.70 -5.53
C GLY A 529 1.51 -19.35 -4.69
N ASP A 530 2.76 -19.35 -5.16
CA ASP A 530 3.87 -19.91 -4.40
C ASP A 530 4.12 -19.15 -3.09
N ILE A 531 4.20 -17.82 -3.15
CA ILE A 531 4.44 -16.94 -1.98
C ILE A 531 3.45 -17.24 -0.87
N LYS A 532 2.16 -17.37 -1.20
CA LYS A 532 1.10 -17.47 -0.21
C LYS A 532 0.77 -18.91 0.19
N GLU A 533 0.66 -19.80 -0.78
CA GLU A 533 0.15 -21.16 -0.57
C GLU A 533 1.28 -22.16 -0.31
N ASN A 534 2.39 -22.07 -1.05
CA ASN A 534 3.49 -23.03 -0.92
C ASN A 534 4.54 -22.60 0.12
N GLU A 535 4.74 -21.30 0.31
CA GLU A 535 5.78 -20.74 1.19
C GLU A 535 5.21 -20.05 2.44
N ASP A 536 3.88 -20.02 2.59
CA ASP A 536 3.13 -19.45 3.73
C ASP A 536 3.54 -18.01 4.12
N PHE A 537 3.97 -17.20 3.14
CA PHE A 537 4.24 -15.78 3.34
C PHE A 537 2.92 -15.01 3.23
N ARG A 538 2.10 -15.08 4.28
CA ARG A 538 0.84 -14.32 4.37
C ARG A 538 0.92 -13.09 5.25
N ARG A 539 1.96 -12.99 6.08
CA ARG A 539 2.16 -11.92 7.05
C ARG A 539 3.63 -11.55 7.20
N PHE A 540 3.87 -10.25 7.30
CA PHE A 540 5.18 -9.71 7.64
C PHE A 540 5.52 -9.93 9.11
N ASN A 541 6.81 -10.11 9.40
CA ASN A 541 7.33 -10.16 10.77
C ASN A 541 7.72 -8.78 11.28
N TYR A 542 8.05 -7.86 10.38
CA TYR A 542 8.46 -6.50 10.72
C TYR A 542 7.32 -5.49 10.52
N ARG A 543 7.53 -4.30 11.09
CA ARG A 543 6.65 -3.13 11.00
C ARG A 543 7.42 -1.99 10.35
N THR A 544 6.71 -1.02 9.78
CA THR A 544 7.23 0.05 8.90
C THR A 544 7.62 -0.42 7.50
N SER A 545 7.40 0.46 6.52
CA SER A 545 7.53 0.15 5.09
C SER A 545 8.95 -0.22 4.72
N ASP A 546 9.98 0.44 5.28
CA ASP A 546 11.38 0.09 5.03
C ASP A 546 11.71 -1.34 5.49
N LYS A 547 11.31 -1.73 6.70
CA LYS A 547 11.62 -3.07 7.21
C LYS A 547 10.80 -4.16 6.51
N VAL A 548 9.55 -3.85 6.18
CA VAL A 548 8.67 -4.70 5.37
C VAL A 548 9.25 -4.91 3.98
N TYR A 549 9.74 -3.83 3.35
CA TYR A 549 10.41 -3.87 2.05
C TYR A 549 11.66 -4.76 2.10
N LYS A 550 12.54 -4.57 3.09
CA LYS A 550 13.73 -5.42 3.28
C LYS A 550 13.38 -6.89 3.51
N GLU A 551 12.34 -7.18 4.29
CA GLU A 551 11.87 -8.56 4.49
C GLU A 551 11.43 -9.18 3.16
N PHE A 552 10.64 -8.45 2.37
CA PHE A 552 10.17 -8.94 1.07
C PHE A 552 11.30 -9.07 0.04
N MET A 553 12.26 -8.14 0.00
CA MET A 553 13.39 -8.24 -0.93
C MET A 553 14.33 -9.39 -0.60
N LEU A 554 14.61 -9.65 0.68
CA LEU A 554 15.40 -10.82 1.07
C LEU A 554 14.72 -12.12 0.64
N PHE A 555 13.40 -12.18 0.80
CA PHE A 555 12.59 -13.28 0.30
C PHE A 555 12.68 -13.40 -1.24
N ALA A 556 12.51 -12.29 -1.98
CA ALA A 556 12.56 -12.27 -3.44
C ALA A 556 13.94 -12.70 -3.98
N ILE A 557 15.03 -12.23 -3.37
CA ILE A 557 16.41 -12.63 -3.74
C ILE A 557 16.61 -14.13 -3.49
N GLY A 558 16.27 -14.62 -2.30
CA GLY A 558 16.38 -16.05 -2.00
C GLY A 558 15.58 -16.90 -2.98
N ARG A 559 14.36 -16.47 -3.32
CA ARG A 559 13.53 -17.13 -4.33
C ARG A 559 14.16 -17.10 -5.73
N ASN A 560 14.70 -15.97 -6.16
CA ASN A 560 15.38 -15.85 -7.44
C ASN A 560 16.60 -16.79 -7.51
N ILE A 561 17.41 -16.88 -6.46
CA ILE A 561 18.57 -17.79 -6.42
C ILE A 561 18.11 -19.25 -6.47
N ASN A 562 17.02 -19.63 -5.78
CA ASN A 562 16.44 -20.96 -5.91
C ASN A 562 15.93 -21.25 -7.32
N LYS A 563 15.31 -20.27 -7.99
CA LYS A 563 14.89 -20.42 -9.39
C LYS A 563 16.09 -20.63 -10.29
N TYR A 564 17.14 -19.81 -10.12
CA TYR A 564 18.40 -19.95 -10.85
C TYR A 564 19.04 -21.33 -10.63
N HIS A 565 19.12 -21.79 -9.37
CA HIS A 565 19.56 -23.13 -9.02
C HIS A 565 18.75 -24.21 -9.77
N ARG A 566 17.41 -24.11 -9.79
CA ARG A 566 16.58 -25.05 -10.55
C ARG A 566 16.85 -24.98 -12.06
N PHE A 567 17.09 -23.81 -12.63
CA PHE A 567 17.47 -23.71 -14.05
C PHE A 567 18.80 -24.41 -14.37
N LEU A 568 19.76 -24.39 -13.44
CA LEU A 568 21.06 -25.03 -13.63
C LEU A 568 21.02 -26.55 -13.50
N TYR A 569 20.27 -27.08 -12.52
CA TYR A 569 20.37 -28.48 -12.12
C TYR A 569 19.10 -29.30 -12.37
N ALA A 570 17.92 -28.68 -12.47
CA ALA A 570 16.68 -29.43 -12.66
C ALA A 570 16.46 -29.81 -14.13
N LYS A 571 16.08 -31.06 -14.36
CA LYS A 571 15.63 -31.52 -15.69
C LYS A 571 14.19 -31.09 -15.90
N LEU A 572 13.92 -30.37 -17.00
CA LEU A 572 12.55 -30.03 -17.42
C LEU A 572 11.75 -31.32 -17.62
N LYS A 573 10.67 -31.50 -16.85
CA LYS A 573 9.71 -32.58 -17.05
C LYS A 573 8.62 -32.08 -17.99
N LYS A 574 8.32 -32.85 -19.04
CA LYS A 574 7.15 -32.58 -19.88
C LYS A 574 5.91 -32.77 -19.02
N PHE A 575 4.99 -31.80 -19.05
CA PHE A 575 3.73 -31.93 -18.32
C PHE A 575 2.93 -33.09 -18.90
N GLU A 576 2.76 -34.15 -18.12
CA GLU A 576 1.81 -35.21 -18.41
C GLU A 576 0.47 -34.78 -17.80
N GLY A 577 -0.51 -34.50 -18.66
CA GLY A 577 -1.84 -34.11 -18.22
C GLY A 577 -2.42 -35.17 -17.29
N LYS A 578 -3.23 -34.76 -16.30
CA LYS A 578 -3.98 -35.71 -15.48
C LYS A 578 -4.80 -36.60 -16.41
N LEU A 579 -4.50 -37.91 -16.41
CA LEU A 579 -5.38 -38.91 -17.01
C LEU A 579 -6.77 -38.68 -16.41
N GLN A 580 -7.77 -38.47 -17.26
CA GLN A 580 -9.15 -38.37 -16.82
C GLN A 580 -9.45 -39.63 -16.01
N GLU A 581 -9.68 -39.46 -14.70
CA GLU A 581 -10.33 -40.51 -13.91
C GLU A 581 -11.66 -40.77 -14.62
N LYS A 582 -11.77 -41.91 -15.30
CA LYS A 582 -13.04 -42.42 -15.77
C LYS A 582 -13.87 -42.63 -14.51
N THR A 583 -14.80 -41.71 -14.25
CA THR A 583 -15.90 -41.92 -13.31
C THR A 583 -16.58 -43.23 -13.72
N ALA A 584 -16.44 -44.24 -12.86
CA ALA A 584 -17.12 -45.52 -12.96
C ALA A 584 -18.61 -45.37 -12.62
#